data_AF-A0A9R0JXH3-F1
#
_entry.id   AF-A0A9R0JXH3-F1
#
_cell.length_a   1.000
_cell.length_b   1.000
_cell.length_c   1.000
_cell.angle_alpha   90.00
_cell.angle_beta   90.00
_cell.angle_gamma   90.00
#
_symmetry.space_group_name_H-M   'P 1'
#
loop_
_entity.id
_entity.type
_entity.pdbx_description
1 polymer ?
#
loop_
_entity_poly.entity_id
_entity_poly.type
_entity_poly.pdbx_seq_one_letter_code
_entity_poly.pdbx_strand_id
1 'polypeptide(L)'
;MAAALVRSGRSNHHLATIIRHSSTVSTTIKPSHHKEHSQNQVYLKPNNTIGSWEPPKTPKEAEAKLAFLRRDYAKQVKVLRKQYIHEMELQREEQLRKDEARKVEILRQREERDKYKAAAAQVRATERKAFEQEFRHTLMKERREKLEYWRMREKAIEGKKEDKKELIRRQSSEWIDEEKFEAIILQKVVDHHTQL
;
A
#
# COMPACT_ATOMS: atom_id res chain seq x y z
N MET A 1 29.35 -15.72 35.19
CA MET A 1 28.15 -16.11 35.96
C MET A 1 27.09 -15.04 35.76
N ALA A 2 25.85 -15.47 35.54
CA ALA A 2 24.77 -14.69 34.93
C ALA A 2 24.19 -13.59 35.83
N ALA A 3 23.89 -12.42 35.24
CA ALA A 3 23.02 -11.41 35.84
C ALA A 3 21.69 -11.40 35.08
N ALA A 4 20.62 -11.87 35.73
CA ALA A 4 19.28 -11.90 35.21
C ALA A 4 18.61 -10.51 35.37
N LEU A 5 18.22 -9.88 34.26
CA LEU A 5 17.31 -8.74 34.28
C LEU A 5 15.87 -9.23 34.07
N VAL A 6 15.08 -9.10 35.13
CA VAL A 6 13.63 -9.26 35.16
C VAL A 6 12.99 -8.23 34.22
N ARG A 7 12.37 -8.69 33.13
CA ARG A 7 11.45 -7.85 32.32
C ARG A 7 10.03 -8.08 32.81
N SER A 8 9.49 -7.06 33.46
CA SER A 8 8.08 -6.95 33.83
C SER A 8 7.19 -6.95 32.59
N GLY A 9 6.35 -7.98 32.44
CA GLY A 9 5.24 -7.98 31.51
C GLY A 9 4.05 -7.22 32.10
N ARG A 10 3.72 -6.05 31.54
CA ARG A 10 2.40 -5.42 31.70
C ARG A 10 1.62 -5.65 30.42
N SER A 11 0.64 -6.56 30.45
CA SER A 11 -0.36 -6.68 29.40
C SER A 11 -1.44 -5.62 29.62
N ASN A 12 -1.50 -4.65 28.72
CA ASN A 12 -2.68 -3.80 28.57
C ASN A 12 -3.50 -4.39 27.43
N HIS A 13 -4.56 -5.12 27.74
CA HIS A 13 -5.56 -5.54 26.78
C HIS A 13 -6.47 -4.35 26.48
N HIS A 14 -6.07 -3.51 25.53
CA HIS A 14 -7.00 -2.60 24.87
C HIS A 14 -7.72 -3.40 23.78
N LEU A 15 -9.03 -3.48 23.91
CA LEU A 15 -9.97 -4.12 23.01
C LEU A 15 -9.79 -3.57 21.59
N ALA A 16 -9.06 -4.30 20.75
CA ALA A 16 -9.07 -4.08 19.32
C ALA A 16 -10.42 -4.62 18.81
N THR A 17 -11.38 -3.73 18.61
CA THR A 17 -12.59 -4.00 17.84
C THR A 17 -12.18 -4.44 16.44
N ILE A 18 -12.18 -5.75 16.22
CA ILE A 18 -12.01 -6.34 14.89
C ILE A 18 -13.27 -6.01 14.10
N ILE A 19 -13.21 -4.94 13.31
CA ILE A 19 -14.18 -4.69 12.26
C ILE A 19 -13.98 -5.82 11.25
N ARG A 20 -14.82 -6.86 11.33
CA ARG A 20 -14.95 -7.85 10.27
C ARG A 20 -15.52 -7.12 9.05
N HIS A 21 -14.66 -6.71 8.14
CA HIS A 21 -15.07 -6.47 6.76
C HIS A 21 -15.52 -7.82 6.22
N SER A 22 -16.83 -8.04 6.16
CA SER A 22 -17.41 -9.11 5.37
C SER A 22 -17.03 -8.82 3.92
N SER A 23 -15.92 -9.42 3.47
CA SER A 23 -15.63 -9.50 2.05
C SER A 23 -16.77 -10.29 1.43
N THR A 24 -17.71 -9.60 0.79
CA THR A 24 -18.51 -10.19 -0.27
C THR A 24 -17.51 -10.64 -1.33
N VAL A 25 -17.08 -11.90 -1.22
CA VAL A 25 -16.43 -12.61 -2.30
C VAL A 25 -17.49 -12.71 -3.38
N SER A 26 -17.50 -11.75 -4.29
CA SER A 26 -18.12 -11.92 -5.59
C SER A 26 -17.32 -13.02 -6.28
N THR A 27 -17.69 -14.27 -6.03
CA THR A 27 -17.39 -15.37 -6.94
C THR A 27 -17.97 -14.95 -8.27
N THR A 28 -17.13 -14.41 -9.16
CA THR A 28 -17.42 -14.40 -10.57
C THR A 28 -17.55 -15.86 -10.95
N ILE A 29 -18.80 -16.33 -11.04
CA ILE A 29 -19.12 -17.63 -11.56
C ILE A 29 -18.61 -17.57 -12.99
N LYS A 30 -17.41 -18.13 -13.23
CA LYS A 30 -16.91 -18.32 -14.58
C LYS A 30 -18.04 -19.01 -15.33
N PRO A 31 -18.58 -18.42 -16.42
CA PRO A 31 -19.66 -19.06 -17.15
C PRO A 31 -19.15 -20.45 -17.53
N SER A 32 -19.84 -21.46 -17.00
CA SER A 32 -19.55 -22.85 -17.31
C SER A 32 -19.61 -22.99 -18.83
N HIS A 33 -18.49 -23.41 -19.43
CA HIS A 33 -18.34 -23.55 -20.88
C HIS A 33 -19.30 -24.59 -21.50
N HIS A 34 -20.10 -25.26 -20.66
CA HIS A 34 -21.00 -26.35 -21.03
C HIS A 34 -22.33 -25.92 -21.67
N LYS A 35 -22.66 -24.62 -21.75
CA LYS A 35 -23.95 -24.16 -22.31
C LYS A 35 -23.97 -23.88 -23.81
N GLU A 36 -22.82 -23.73 -24.46
CA GLU A 36 -22.80 -23.41 -25.90
C GLU A 36 -23.00 -24.66 -26.78
N HIS A 37 -22.71 -25.85 -26.25
CA HIS A 37 -22.85 -27.09 -27.01
C HIS A 37 -24.29 -27.44 -27.37
N SER A 38 -25.30 -26.93 -26.65
CA SER A 38 -26.71 -27.20 -26.93
C SER A 38 -27.35 -26.18 -27.87
N GLN A 39 -26.78 -24.98 -27.99
CA GLN A 39 -27.41 -23.88 -28.74
C GLN A 39 -27.17 -23.98 -30.25
N ASN A 40 -26.10 -24.65 -30.68
CA ASN A 40 -25.73 -24.80 -32.09
C ASN A 40 -25.90 -26.24 -32.62
N GLN A 41 -26.67 -27.10 -31.92
CA GLN A 41 -26.93 -28.46 -32.42
C GLN A 41 -27.92 -28.42 -33.57
N VAL A 42 -27.39 -28.39 -34.79
CA VAL A 42 -28.18 -28.69 -35.98
C VAL A 42 -28.38 -30.21 -36.00
N TYR A 43 -29.60 -30.66 -35.69
CA TYR A 43 -29.94 -32.07 -35.78
C TYR A 43 -29.73 -32.54 -37.22
N LEU A 44 -28.90 -33.57 -37.39
CA LEU A 44 -28.72 -34.21 -38.68
C LEU A 44 -30.04 -34.80 -39.14
N LYS A 45 -30.26 -34.81 -40.46
CA LYS A 45 -31.45 -35.46 -41.05
C LYS A 45 -31.48 -36.93 -40.60
N PRO A 46 -32.68 -37.48 -40.29
CA PRO A 46 -32.84 -38.88 -39.96
C PRO A 46 -32.19 -39.77 -41.03
N ASN A 47 -31.46 -40.80 -40.61
CA ASN A 47 -30.77 -41.70 -41.52
C ASN A 47 -31.71 -42.86 -41.90
N ASN A 48 -32.05 -42.99 -43.19
CA ASN A 48 -33.00 -43.99 -43.72
C ASN A 48 -32.44 -45.43 -43.78
N THR A 49 -31.24 -45.66 -43.25
CA THR A 49 -30.62 -46.99 -43.20
C THR A 49 -31.25 -47.90 -42.14
N ILE A 50 -31.74 -47.33 -41.03
CA ILE A 50 -32.44 -48.06 -39.99
C ILE A 50 -33.90 -48.22 -40.45
N GLY A 51 -34.21 -49.33 -41.12
CA GLY A 51 -35.57 -49.67 -41.55
C GLY A 51 -35.73 -50.11 -43.01
N SER A 52 -34.69 -50.00 -43.84
CA SER A 52 -34.70 -50.41 -45.25
C SER A 52 -34.13 -51.83 -45.49
N TRP A 53 -33.95 -52.61 -44.43
CA TRP A 53 -33.41 -53.97 -44.53
C TRP A 53 -34.50 -54.98 -44.88
N GLU A 54 -34.48 -55.47 -46.12
CA GLU A 54 -35.32 -56.59 -46.54
C GLU A 54 -34.58 -57.93 -46.38
N PRO A 55 -35.22 -58.96 -45.77
CA PRO A 55 -34.64 -60.29 -45.63
C PRO A 55 -34.22 -60.89 -46.99
N PRO A 56 -32.93 -61.20 -47.21
CA PRO A 56 -32.46 -61.79 -48.46
C PRO A 56 -32.94 -63.24 -48.62
N LYS A 57 -33.23 -63.66 -49.86
CA LYS A 57 -33.78 -65.00 -50.16
C LYS A 57 -32.72 -66.10 -50.20
N THR A 58 -31.46 -65.77 -50.51
CA THR A 58 -30.34 -66.72 -50.56
C THR A 58 -29.22 -66.34 -49.59
N PRO A 59 -28.49 -67.32 -49.00
CA PRO A 59 -27.45 -67.04 -48.02
C PRO A 59 -26.27 -66.25 -48.61
N LYS A 60 -25.93 -66.48 -49.88
CA LYS A 60 -24.86 -65.76 -50.59
C LYS A 60 -25.19 -64.29 -50.84
N GLU A 61 -26.45 -63.97 -51.14
CA GLU A 61 -26.91 -62.58 -51.28
C GLU A 61 -26.90 -61.85 -49.94
N ALA A 62 -27.25 -62.53 -48.84
CA ALA A 62 -27.20 -61.95 -47.51
C ALA A 62 -25.78 -61.54 -47.12
N GLU A 63 -24.79 -62.40 -47.38
CA GLU A 63 -23.39 -62.11 -47.13
C GLU A 63 -22.90 -60.91 -47.95
N ALA A 64 -23.22 -60.86 -49.25
CA ALA A 64 -22.84 -59.76 -50.12
C ALA A 64 -23.45 -58.41 -49.67
N LYS A 65 -24.74 -58.39 -49.34
CA LYS A 65 -25.43 -57.19 -48.81
C LYS A 65 -24.82 -56.73 -47.48
N LEU A 66 -24.51 -57.66 -46.59
CA LEU A 66 -23.87 -57.35 -45.31
C LEU A 66 -22.44 -56.80 -45.49
N ALA A 67 -21.65 -57.40 -46.38
CA ALA A 67 -20.30 -56.93 -46.69
C ALA A 67 -20.31 -55.51 -47.30
N PHE A 68 -21.28 -55.22 -48.17
CA PHE A 68 -21.50 -53.88 -48.72
C PHE A 68 -21.84 -52.87 -47.61
N LEU A 69 -22.82 -53.18 -46.76
CA LEU A 69 -23.21 -52.33 -45.63
C LEU A 69 -22.04 -52.03 -44.69
N ARG A 70 -21.25 -53.06 -44.34
CA ARG A 70 -20.07 -52.89 -43.48
C ARG A 70 -19.05 -51.94 -44.10
N ARG A 71 -18.79 -52.06 -45.40
CA ARG A 71 -17.85 -51.19 -46.13
C ARG A 71 -18.37 -49.75 -46.20
N ASP A 72 -19.63 -49.56 -46.53
CA ASP A 72 -20.21 -48.22 -46.66
C ASP A 72 -20.34 -47.51 -45.32
N TYR A 73 -20.73 -48.23 -44.27
CA TYR A 73 -20.70 -47.70 -42.90
C TYR A 73 -19.28 -47.29 -42.49
N ALA A 74 -18.28 -48.14 -42.74
CA ALA A 74 -16.89 -47.81 -42.44
C ALA A 74 -16.41 -46.55 -43.19
N LYS A 75 -16.81 -46.37 -44.45
CA LYS A 75 -16.53 -45.14 -45.22
C LYS A 75 -17.22 -43.92 -44.61
N GLN A 76 -18.51 -44.01 -44.30
CA GLN A 76 -19.28 -42.92 -43.69
C GLN A 76 -18.67 -42.48 -42.36
N VAL A 77 -18.38 -43.43 -41.47
CA VAL A 77 -17.74 -43.14 -40.17
C VAL A 77 -16.34 -42.54 -40.36
N LYS A 78 -15.57 -43.00 -41.35
CA LYS A 78 -14.25 -42.42 -41.66
C LYS A 78 -14.36 -40.96 -42.09
N VAL A 79 -15.36 -40.60 -42.90
CA VAL A 79 -15.62 -39.21 -43.29
C VAL A 79 -16.04 -38.38 -42.08
N LEU A 80 -16.97 -38.88 -41.27
CA LEU A 80 -17.42 -38.19 -40.05
C LEU A 80 -16.28 -37.93 -39.07
N ARG A 81 -15.39 -38.91 -38.85
CA ARG A 81 -14.22 -38.71 -37.98
C ARG A 81 -13.29 -37.61 -38.49
N LYS A 82 -13.06 -37.54 -39.80
CA LYS A 82 -12.24 -36.47 -40.39
C LYS A 82 -12.87 -35.09 -40.22
N GLN A 83 -14.19 -34.99 -40.46
CA GLN A 83 -14.93 -33.75 -40.25
C GLN A 83 -14.87 -33.32 -38.79
N TYR A 84 -15.12 -34.24 -37.87
CA TYR A 84 -15.04 -33.97 -36.43
C TYR A 84 -13.66 -33.49 -36.00
N ILE A 85 -12.58 -34.15 -36.45
CA ILE A 85 -11.21 -33.73 -36.13
C ILE A 85 -10.97 -32.29 -36.62
N HIS A 86 -11.40 -31.98 -37.84
CA HIS A 86 -11.24 -30.64 -38.42
C HIS A 86 -12.05 -29.57 -37.65
N GLU A 87 -13.30 -29.87 -37.30
CA GLU A 87 -14.14 -28.98 -36.48
C GLU A 87 -13.51 -28.71 -35.11
N MET A 88 -12.96 -29.75 -34.46
CA MET A 88 -12.27 -29.62 -33.18
C MET A 88 -10.98 -28.79 -33.30
N GLU A 89 -10.24 -28.91 -34.40
CA GLU A 89 -9.06 -28.08 -34.68
C GLU A 89 -9.44 -26.62 -34.89
N LEU A 90 -10.47 -26.33 -35.67
CA LEU A 90 -10.97 -24.96 -35.86
C LEU A 90 -11.38 -24.31 -34.54
N GLN A 91 -12.10 -25.06 -33.68
CA GLN A 91 -12.48 -24.58 -32.35
C GLN A 91 -11.24 -24.30 -31.48
N ARG A 92 -10.22 -25.16 -31.55
CA ARG A 92 -8.97 -24.95 -30.81
C ARG A 92 -8.25 -23.68 -31.27
N GLU A 93 -8.16 -23.45 -32.57
CA GLU A 93 -7.55 -22.24 -33.13
C GLU A 93 -8.31 -20.97 -32.76
N GLU A 94 -9.63 -21.00 -32.75
CA GLU A 94 -10.45 -19.87 -32.27
C GLU A 94 -10.19 -19.55 -30.81
N GLN A 95 -10.07 -20.58 -29.95
CA GLN A 95 -9.75 -20.38 -28.55
C GLN A 95 -8.35 -19.77 -28.37
N LEU A 96 -7.36 -20.24 -29.13
CA LEU A 96 -6.01 -19.66 -29.13
C LEU A 96 -6.05 -18.18 -29.52
N ARG A 97 -6.75 -17.81 -30.59
CA ARG A 97 -6.92 -16.40 -31.00
C ARG A 97 -7.57 -15.56 -29.90
N LYS A 98 -8.61 -16.08 -29.25
CA LYS A 98 -9.28 -15.41 -28.11
C LYS A 98 -8.33 -15.25 -26.91
N ASP A 99 -7.54 -16.27 -26.60
CA ASP A 99 -6.56 -16.24 -25.52
C ASP A 99 -5.43 -15.24 -25.77
N GLU A 100 -4.90 -15.19 -26.99
CA GLU A 100 -3.89 -14.23 -27.40
C GLU A 100 -4.40 -12.80 -27.29
N ALA A 101 -5.60 -12.52 -27.80
CA ALA A 101 -6.24 -11.21 -27.66
C ALA A 101 -6.41 -10.81 -26.18
N ARG A 102 -6.87 -11.75 -25.33
CA ARG A 102 -6.99 -11.52 -23.88
C ARG A 102 -5.63 -11.23 -23.23
N LYS A 103 -4.59 -11.97 -23.58
CA LYS A 103 -3.23 -11.77 -23.04
C LYS A 103 -2.71 -10.39 -23.40
N VAL A 104 -2.84 -9.98 -24.66
CA VAL A 104 -2.39 -8.66 -25.14
C VAL A 104 -3.13 -7.55 -24.40
N GLU A 105 -4.45 -7.66 -24.22
CA GLU A 105 -5.24 -6.68 -23.48
C GLU A 105 -4.79 -6.56 -22.01
N ILE A 106 -4.55 -7.68 -21.33
CA ILE A 106 -4.06 -7.69 -19.95
C ILE A 106 -2.69 -7.03 -19.84
N LEU A 107 -1.79 -7.29 -20.80
CA LEU A 107 -0.46 -6.67 -20.83
C LEU A 107 -0.56 -5.16 -21.02
N ARG A 108 -1.39 -4.69 -21.96
CA ARG A 108 -1.65 -3.26 -22.19
C ARG A 108 -2.13 -2.57 -20.91
N GLN A 109 -3.14 -3.13 -20.24
CA GLN A 109 -3.66 -2.58 -18.99
C GLN A 109 -2.61 -2.57 -17.88
N ARG A 110 -1.74 -3.60 -17.82
CA ARG A 110 -0.64 -3.64 -16.86
C ARG A 110 0.36 -2.52 -17.12
N GLU A 111 0.77 -2.32 -18.37
CA GLU A 111 1.69 -1.24 -18.76
C GLU A 111 1.12 0.13 -18.41
N GLU A 112 -0.17 0.37 -18.66
CA GLU A 112 -0.84 1.60 -18.27
C GLU A 112 -0.80 1.81 -16.75
N ARG A 113 -1.18 0.80 -15.96
CA ARG A 113 -1.10 0.87 -14.49
C ARG A 113 0.32 1.13 -14.00
N ASP A 114 1.32 0.50 -14.62
CA ASP A 114 2.72 0.66 -14.22
C ASP A 114 3.23 2.07 -14.57
N LYS A 115 2.81 2.65 -15.71
CA LYS A 115 3.06 4.06 -16.06
C LYS A 115 2.42 5.02 -15.05
N TYR A 116 1.15 4.81 -14.68
CA TYR A 116 0.49 5.63 -13.66
C TYR A 116 1.17 5.53 -12.29
N LYS A 117 1.56 4.31 -11.88
CA LYS A 117 2.29 4.09 -10.62
C LYS A 117 3.67 4.75 -10.64
N ALA A 118 4.38 4.70 -11.75
CA ALA A 118 5.68 5.35 -11.91
C ALA A 118 5.55 6.87 -11.81
N ALA A 119 4.57 7.47 -12.50
CA ALA A 119 4.29 8.91 -12.40
C ALA A 119 3.95 9.32 -10.95
N ALA A 120 3.07 8.58 -10.27
CA ALA A 120 2.74 8.83 -8.87
C ALA A 120 3.94 8.64 -7.92
N ALA A 121 4.84 7.70 -8.21
CA ALA A 121 6.07 7.52 -7.45
C ALA A 121 7.04 8.71 -7.62
N GLN A 122 7.14 9.27 -8.83
CA GLN A 122 7.96 10.47 -9.08
C GLN A 122 7.42 11.68 -8.31
N VAL A 123 6.10 11.91 -8.34
CA VAL A 123 5.46 12.99 -7.55
C VAL A 123 5.76 12.84 -6.06
N ARG A 124 5.58 11.63 -5.51
CA ARG A 124 5.91 11.38 -4.09
C ARG A 124 7.39 11.56 -3.78
N ALA A 125 8.28 11.23 -4.72
CA ALA A 125 9.70 11.46 -4.55
C ALA A 125 10.04 12.96 -4.52
N THR A 126 9.38 13.77 -5.35
CA THR A 126 9.54 15.24 -5.31
C THR A 126 8.99 15.84 -4.03
N GLU A 127 7.83 15.37 -3.54
CA GLU A 127 7.25 15.80 -2.26
C GLU A 127 8.17 15.48 -1.08
N ARG A 128 8.76 14.28 -1.04
CA ARG A 128 9.72 13.91 0.01
C ARG A 128 10.96 14.79 0.01
N LYS A 129 11.47 15.14 -1.17
CA LYS A 129 12.61 16.06 -1.30
C LYS A 129 12.25 17.47 -0.83
N ALA A 130 11.08 17.97 -1.19
CA ALA A 130 10.59 19.28 -0.74
C ALA A 130 10.44 19.30 0.79
N PHE A 131 9.81 18.27 1.36
CA PHE A 131 9.66 18.10 2.80
C PHE A 131 11.02 18.09 3.53
N GLU A 132 12.02 17.39 3.00
CA GLU A 132 13.36 17.37 3.61
C GLU A 132 14.03 18.76 3.57
N GLN A 133 13.83 19.52 2.51
CA GLN A 133 14.34 20.89 2.41
C GLN A 133 13.65 21.82 3.41
N GLU A 134 12.33 21.73 3.56
CA GLU A 134 11.57 22.47 4.56
C GLU A 134 12.01 22.11 5.98
N PHE A 135 12.24 20.82 6.24
CA PHE A 135 12.78 20.35 7.52
C PHE A 135 14.16 20.93 7.83
N ARG A 136 15.06 21.00 6.84
CA ARG A 136 16.37 21.65 7.02
C ARG A 136 16.24 23.14 7.27
N HIS A 137 15.32 23.81 6.57
CA HIS A 137 15.10 25.25 6.74
C HIS A 137 14.59 25.58 8.15
N THR A 138 13.59 24.84 8.63
CA THR A 138 13.06 24.99 10.00
C THR A 138 14.13 24.74 11.05
N LEU A 139 14.96 23.71 10.89
CA LEU A 139 16.09 23.44 11.80
C LEU A 139 17.07 24.61 11.88
N MET A 140 17.41 25.24 10.75
CA MET A 140 18.30 26.39 10.72
C MET A 140 17.67 27.63 11.36
N LYS A 141 16.35 27.80 11.21
CA LYS A 141 15.58 28.87 11.87
C LYS A 141 15.62 28.70 13.39
N GLU A 142 15.30 27.51 13.91
CA GLU A 142 15.35 27.24 15.35
C GLU A 142 16.75 27.46 15.94
N ARG A 143 17.81 27.05 15.23
CA ARG A 143 19.19 27.29 15.66
C ARG A 143 19.48 28.79 15.77
N ARG A 144 19.03 29.59 14.81
CA ARG A 144 19.19 31.05 14.82
C ARG A 144 18.47 31.68 16.00
N GLU A 145 17.21 31.31 16.22
CA GLU A 145 16.39 31.82 17.33
C GLU A 145 17.03 31.51 18.68
N LYS A 146 17.57 30.29 18.86
CA LYS A 146 18.31 29.93 20.07
C LYS A 146 19.57 30.77 20.27
N LEU A 147 20.34 31.03 19.21
CA LEU A 147 21.52 31.88 19.29
C LEU A 147 21.18 33.34 19.60
N GLU A 148 20.07 33.86 19.05
CA GLU A 148 19.57 35.20 19.38
C GLU A 148 19.10 35.28 20.82
N TYR A 149 18.37 34.27 21.30
CA TYR A 149 17.99 34.16 22.71
C TYR A 149 19.20 34.19 23.64
N TRP A 150 20.27 33.43 23.32
CA TRP A 150 21.49 33.44 24.12
C TRP A 150 22.19 34.80 24.14
N ARG A 151 22.28 35.48 22.98
CA ARG A 151 22.84 36.84 22.90
C ARG A 151 22.05 37.83 23.74
N MET A 152 20.71 37.77 23.70
CA MET A 152 19.85 38.62 24.53
C MET A 152 20.02 38.31 26.02
N ARG A 153 20.16 37.03 26.37
CA ARG A 153 20.39 36.60 27.75
C ARG A 153 21.72 37.07 28.30
N GLU A 154 22.77 37.01 27.49
CA GLU A 154 24.11 37.50 27.86
C GLU A 154 24.10 39.00 28.13
N LYS A 155 23.52 39.79 27.21
CA LYS A 155 23.32 41.24 27.42
C LYS A 155 22.51 41.55 28.67
N ALA A 156 21.46 40.76 28.95
CA ALA A 156 20.66 40.95 30.17
C ALA A 156 21.45 40.61 31.45
N ILE A 157 22.37 39.65 31.40
CA ILE A 157 23.26 39.33 32.53
C ILE A 157 24.29 40.45 32.71
N GLU A 158 24.89 40.95 31.63
CA GLU A 158 25.84 42.05 31.65
C GLU A 158 25.20 43.33 32.20
N GLY A 159 24.03 43.73 31.70
CA GLY A 159 23.29 44.87 32.23
C GLY A 159 22.99 44.73 33.72
N LYS A 160 22.57 43.54 34.19
CA LYS A 160 22.38 43.28 35.63
C LYS A 160 23.67 43.39 36.45
N LYS A 161 24.83 43.05 35.87
CA LYS A 161 26.13 43.23 36.54
C LYS A 161 26.49 44.71 36.64
N GLU A 162 26.26 45.47 35.57
CA GLU A 162 26.48 46.91 35.52
C GLU A 162 25.56 47.65 36.51
N ASP A 163 24.26 47.32 36.53
CA ASP A 163 23.29 47.89 37.47
C ASP A 163 23.70 47.65 38.93
N LYS A 164 24.16 46.43 39.26
CA LYS A 164 24.67 46.11 40.59
C LYS A 164 25.94 46.89 40.91
N LYS A 165 26.86 47.01 39.95
CA LYS A 165 28.11 47.76 40.13
C LYS A 165 27.82 49.25 40.35
N GLU A 166 26.89 49.83 39.61
CA GLU A 166 26.42 51.20 39.79
C GLU A 166 25.72 51.40 41.13
N LEU A 167 24.86 50.46 41.56
CA LEU A 167 24.23 50.49 42.87
C LEU A 167 25.28 50.49 44.00
N ILE A 168 26.26 49.58 43.92
CA ILE A 168 27.36 49.52 44.89
C ILE A 168 28.17 50.82 44.85
N ARG A 169 28.48 51.39 43.68
CA ARG A 169 29.22 52.65 43.56
C ARG A 169 28.49 53.81 44.24
N ARG A 170 27.16 53.90 44.09
CA ARG A 170 26.33 54.91 44.75
C ARG A 170 26.26 54.71 46.26
N GLN A 171 26.19 53.47 46.74
CA GLN A 171 26.18 53.16 48.17
C GLN A 171 27.57 53.31 48.80
N SER A 172 28.64 53.05 48.05
CA SER A 172 30.02 53.11 48.56
C SER A 172 30.49 54.52 48.89
N SER A 173 29.85 55.57 48.35
CA SER A 173 30.11 56.94 48.82
C SER A 173 29.58 57.20 50.23
N GLU A 174 28.68 56.36 50.73
CA GLU A 174 28.18 56.38 52.11
C GLU A 174 28.91 55.36 53.00
N TRP A 175 29.90 54.63 52.47
CA TRP A 175 30.67 53.69 53.28
C TRP A 175 31.58 54.48 54.23
N ILE A 176 31.50 54.11 55.50
CA ILE A 176 32.20 54.77 56.59
C ILE A 176 33.44 53.92 56.91
N ASP A 177 34.61 54.55 56.96
CA ASP A 177 35.85 53.90 57.39
C ASP A 177 35.71 53.41 58.84
N GLU A 178 36.31 52.26 59.16
CA GLU A 178 36.20 51.60 60.46
C GLU A 178 36.60 52.53 61.62
N GLU A 179 37.63 53.36 61.42
CA GLU A 179 38.08 54.37 62.39
C GLU A 179 37.05 55.48 62.65
N LYS A 180 36.16 55.77 61.69
CA LYS A 180 35.14 56.83 61.78
C LYS A 180 33.76 56.28 62.13
N PHE A 181 33.60 54.96 62.18
CA PHE A 181 32.33 54.28 62.38
C PHE A 181 31.72 54.55 63.75
N GLU A 182 32.53 54.43 64.82
CA GLU A 182 32.09 54.69 66.20
C GLU A 182 31.67 56.15 66.39
N ALA A 183 32.42 57.09 65.80
CA ALA A 183 32.11 58.52 65.87
C ALA A 183 30.76 58.85 65.23
N ILE A 184 30.46 58.25 64.08
CA ILE A 184 29.19 58.49 63.37
C ILE A 184 28.00 57.80 64.07
N ILE A 185 28.20 56.62 64.68
CA ILE A 185 27.16 55.99 65.50
C ILE A 185 26.78 56.88 66.68
N LEU A 186 27.77 57.40 67.41
CA LEU A 186 27.53 58.29 68.54
C LEU A 186 26.78 59.56 68.10
N GLN A 187 27.17 60.16 66.96
CA GLN A 187 26.48 61.31 66.40
C GLN A 187 25.01 61.02 66.07
N LYS A 188 24.73 59.90 65.40
CA LYS A 188 23.36 59.49 65.04
C LYS A 188 22.50 59.19 66.27
N VAL A 189 23.06 58.59 67.32
CA VAL A 189 22.35 58.30 68.58
C VAL A 189 21.98 59.59 69.31
N VAL A 190 22.89 60.57 69.31
CA VAL A 190 22.62 61.91 69.90
C VAL A 190 21.56 62.66 69.09
N ASP A 191 21.67 62.67 67.75
CA ASP A 191 20.70 63.33 66.86
C ASP A 191 19.28 62.73 67.00
N HIS A 192 19.17 61.41 67.20
CA HIS A 192 17.88 60.72 67.39
C HIS A 192 17.19 61.06 68.72
N HIS A 193 17.95 61.40 69.77
CA HIS A 193 17.40 61.82 71.05
C HIS A 193 16.95 63.28 71.09
N THR A 194 17.34 64.09 70.11
CA THR A 194 16.96 65.51 70.01
C THR A 194 15.75 65.81 69.11
N GLN A 195 15.13 64.78 68.49
CA GLN A 195 13.95 64.93 67.59
C GLN A 195 12.63 64.47 68.23
N LEU A 196 12.60 64.26 69.54
CA LEU A 196 11.39 64.16 70.38
C LEU A 196 11.31 65.40 71.28
#